data_AF-A0A2T4I8J1-F1
#
_entry.id   AF-A0A2T4I8J1-F1
#
_cell.length_a   1.000
_cell.length_b   1.000
_cell.length_c   1.000
_cell.angle_alpha   90.00
_cell.angle_beta   90.00
_cell.angle_gamma   90.00
#
_symmetry.space_group_name_H-M   'P 1'
#
loop_
_entity.id
_entity.type
_entity.pdbx_description
1 polymer ?
#
loop_
_entity_poly.entity_id
_entity_poly.type
_entity_poly.pdbx_seq_one_letter_code
_entity_poly.pdbx_strand_id
1 'polypeptide(L)' 'MDYLYEARKILSGCLFVPIEKIGADDAINAAQEVDSLNFALIVVEMENFLKAEVDPVDLLEMRTVRDLARILERGPQ' A
#
# COMPACT_ATOMS: atom_id res chain seq x y z
N MET A 1 -2.59 15.10 6.38
CA MET A 1 -3.01 13.70 6.55
C MET A 1 -1.75 12.88 6.77
N ASP A 2 -1.77 11.85 7.61
CA ASP A 2 -0.60 10.97 7.79
C ASP A 2 -0.66 9.82 6.77
N TYR A 3 -0.15 10.07 5.56
CA TYR A 3 -0.17 9.08 4.47
C TYR A 3 0.66 7.83 4.79
N LEU A 4 1.66 7.94 5.67
CA LEU A 4 2.46 6.80 6.09
C LEU A 4 1.65 5.88 7.02
N TYR A 5 0.89 6.47 7.94
CA TYR A 5 -0.05 5.70 8.77
C TYR A 5 -1.13 5.02 7.91
N GLU A 6 -1.72 5.72 6.96
CA GLU A 6 -2.74 5.14 6.07
C GLU A 6 -2.17 4.04 5.18
N ALA A 7 -0.97 4.20 4.63
CA ALA A 7 -0.27 3.14 3.89
C ALA A 7 -0.06 1.89 4.75
N ARG A 8 0.42 2.05 5.99
CA ARG A 8 0.58 0.93 6.94
C ARG A 8 -0.75 0.26 7.27
N LYS A 9 -1.83 1.03 7.40
CA LYS A 9 -3.17 0.53 7.69
C LYS A 9 -3.75 -0.28 6.52
N ILE A 10 -3.60 0.19 5.29
CA ILE A 10 -3.98 -0.55 4.07
C ILE A 10 -3.21 -1.87 4.01
N LEU A 11 -1.88 -1.83 4.14
CA LEU A 11 -1.05 -3.05 4.11
C LEU A 11 -1.39 -4.01 5.25
N SER A 12 -1.68 -3.49 6.45
CA SER A 12 -2.09 -4.30 7.60
C SER A 12 -3.38 -5.08 7.31
N GLY A 13 -4.37 -4.44 6.70
CA GLY A 13 -5.62 -5.08 6.28
C GLY A 13 -5.42 -6.09 5.15
N CYS A 14 -4.58 -5.76 4.17
CA CYS A 14 -4.39 -6.59 2.98
C CYS A 14 -3.52 -7.82 3.23
N LEU A 15 -2.48 -7.67 4.06
CA LEU A 15 -1.50 -8.74 4.34
C LEU A 15 -1.85 -9.51 5.61
N PHE A 16 -2.89 -9.11 6.35
CA PHE A 16 -3.23 -9.70 7.65
C PHE A 16 -2.07 -9.64 8.66
N VAL A 17 -1.23 -8.62 8.55
CA VAL A 17 -0.09 -8.35 9.43
C VAL A 17 -0.45 -7.20 10.39
N PRO A 18 -0.18 -7.29 11.70
CA PRO A 18 -0.40 -6.18 12.63
C PRO A 18 0.34 -4.91 12.20
N ILE A 19 -0.33 -3.76 12.27
CA ILE A 19 0.22 -2.48 11.81
C ILE A 19 1.55 -2.14 12.49
N GLU A 20 1.73 -2.50 13.77
CA GLU A 20 2.92 -2.26 14.56
C GLU A 20 4.16 -2.99 14.02
N LYS A 21 3.97 -4.06 13.24
CA LYS A 21 5.03 -4.85 12.62
C LYS A 21 5.45 -4.35 11.24
N ILE A 22 4.76 -3.36 10.68
CA ILE A 22 5.04 -2.80 9.35
C ILE A 22 5.88 -1.54 9.53
N GLY A 23 7.18 -1.60 9.29
CA GLY A 23 8.09 -0.45 9.31
C GLY A 23 7.90 0.48 8.11
N ALA A 24 8.28 1.75 8.27
CA ALA A 24 8.13 2.76 7.21
C ALA A 24 9.00 2.48 5.98
N ASP A 25 10.18 1.91 6.21
CA ASP A 25 11.18 1.61 5.17
C ASP A 25 11.29 0.09 4.92
N ASP A 26 10.35 -0.68 5.48
CA ASP A 26 10.26 -2.11 5.18
C ASP A 26 9.97 -2.28 3.70
N ALA A 27 10.70 -3.21 3.09
CA ALA A 27 10.31 -3.67 1.78
C ALA A 27 8.92 -4.29 1.88
N ILE A 28 8.06 -4.05 0.90
CA ILE A 28 6.69 -4.54 0.96
C ILE A 28 6.62 -6.06 0.99
N ASN A 29 7.59 -6.72 0.36
CA ASN A 29 7.76 -8.17 0.42
C ASN A 29 8.49 -8.67 1.68
N ALA A 30 9.00 -7.79 2.55
CA ALA A 30 9.74 -8.21 3.75
C ALA A 30 8.81 -8.71 4.87
N ALA A 31 7.61 -8.16 4.99
CA ALA A 31 6.63 -8.62 5.98
C ALA A 31 5.92 -9.90 5.53
N GLN A 32 5.56 -9.97 4.24
CA GLN A 32 4.89 -11.08 3.60
C GLN A 32 5.02 -10.93 2.08
N GLU A 33 5.20 -12.04 1.35
CA GLU A 33 5.24 -11.99 -0.11
C GLU A 33 3.91 -11.46 -0.65
N VAL A 34 3.96 -10.40 -1.46
CA VAL A 34 2.77 -9.87 -2.13
C VAL A 34 2.52 -10.72 -3.37
N ASP A 35 1.56 -11.63 -3.26
CA ASP A 35 1.03 -12.38 -4.39
C ASP A 35 0.01 -11.54 -5.19
N SER A 36 -0.48 -12.10 -6.30
CA SER A 36 -1.44 -11.42 -7.17
C SER A 36 -2.77 -11.10 -6.48
N LEU A 37 -3.18 -11.88 -5.47
CA LEU A 37 -4.43 -11.67 -4.75
C LEU A 37 -4.29 -10.49 -3.78
N ASN A 38 -3.22 -10.49 -2.99
CA ASN A 38 -2.95 -9.41 -2.04
C ASN A 38 -2.63 -8.11 -2.77
N PHE A 39 -1.97 -8.18 -3.93
CA PHE A 39 -1.76 -7.02 -4.79
C PHE A 39 -3.09 -6.41 -5.26
N ALA A 40 -4.01 -7.24 -5.78
CA ALA A 40 -5.33 -6.78 -6.19
C ALA A 40 -6.12 -6.16 -5.02
N LEU A 41 -5.98 -6.73 -3.82
CA LEU A 41 -6.62 -6.18 -2.62
C LEU A 41 -6.04 -4.80 -2.24
N ILE A 42 -4.73 -4.62 -2.34
CA ILE A 42 -4.07 -3.32 -2.09
C ILE A 42 -4.60 -2.28 -3.08
N VAL A 43 -4.70 -2.60 -4.37
CA VAL A 43 -5.25 -1.68 -5.40
C VAL A 43 -6.66 -1.26 -5.02
N VAL A 44 -7.55 -2.21 -4.71
CA VAL A 44 -8.95 -1.91 -4.34
C VAL A 44 -9.03 -1.03 -3.08
N GLU A 45 -8.21 -1.31 -2.07
CA GLU A 45 -8.19 -0.50 -0.85
C GLU A 45 -7.64 0.92 -1.08
N MET A 46 -6.67 1.07 -1.99
CA MET A 46 -6.20 2.39 -2.41
C MET A 46 -7.27 3.18 -3.15
N GLU A 47 -8.00 2.56 -4.08
CA GLU A 47 -9.12 3.20 -4.80
C GLU A 47 -10.23 3.60 -3.83
N ASN A 48 -10.53 2.74 -2.86
CA ASN A 48 -11.47 3.03 -1.79
C ASN A 48 -11.04 4.24 -0.94
N PHE A 49 -9.74 4.39 -0.68
CA PHE A 49 -9.18 5.53 0.05
C PHE A 49 -9.20 6.81 -0.79
N LEU A 50 -8.72 6.75 -2.04
CA LEU A 50 -8.57 7.89 -2.94
C LEU A 50 -9.89 8.33 -3.59
N LYS A 51 -10.93 7.48 -3.56
CA LYS A 51 -12.20 7.67 -4.26
C LYS A 51 -12.04 7.84 -5.78
N ALA A 52 -11.04 7.17 -6.34
CA ALA A 52 -10.71 7.18 -7.75
C ALA A 52 -9.90 5.93 -8.12
N GLU A 53 -9.95 5.55 -9.40
CA GLU A 53 -9.20 4.42 -9.95
C GLU A 53 -7.68 4.68 -9.86
N VAL A 54 -6.90 3.63 -9.63
CA VAL A 54 -5.44 3.70 -9.57
C VAL A 54 -4.85 2.82 -10.65
N ASP A 55 -3.93 3.36 -11.46
CA ASP A 55 -3.20 2.55 -12.43
C ASP A 55 -2.34 1.51 -11.67
N PRO A 56 -2.59 0.20 -11.85
CA PRO A 56 -1.79 -0.83 -11.20
C PRO A 56 -0.30 -0.76 -11.54
N VAL A 57 0.06 -0.14 -12.66
CA VAL A 57 1.46 0.08 -13.07
C VAL A 57 2.20 0.95 -12.05
N ASP A 58 1.55 1.95 -11.45
CA ASP A 58 2.16 2.80 -10.43
C ASP A 58 2.51 2.01 -9.16
N LEU A 59 1.75 0.96 -8.86
CA LEU A 59 2.04 0.06 -7.74
C LEU A 59 3.16 -0.94 -8.04
N LEU A 60 3.44 -1.25 -9.31
CA LEU A 60 4.53 -2.19 -9.65
C LEU A 60 5.91 -1.63 -9.32
N GLU A 61 6.06 -0.30 -9.28
CA GLU A 61 7.32 0.35 -8.91
C GLU A 61 7.52 0.47 -7.38
N MET A 62 6.49 0.13 -6.62
CA MET A 62 6.47 0.27 -5.17
C MET A 62 7.39 -0.76 -4.50
N ARG A 63 8.41 -0.28 -3.78
CA ARG A 63 9.37 -1.17 -3.09
C ARG A 63 9.17 -1.16 -1.58
N THR A 64 8.79 -0.02 -1.04
CA THR A 64 8.67 0.22 0.40
C THR A 64 7.30 0.78 0.78
N VAL A 65 6.96 0.68 2.07
CA VAL A 65 5.74 1.29 2.62
C VAL A 65 5.72 2.81 2.40
N ARG A 66 6.89 3.44 2.39
CA ARG A 66 7.04 4.87 2.04
C ARG A 66 6.65 5.17 0.60
N ASP A 67 6.90 4.26 -0.34
CA ASP A 67 6.52 4.45 -1.74
C ASP A 67 5.00 4.41 -1.89
N LEU A 68 4.33 3.49 -1.18
CA LEU A 68 2.86 3.47 -1.08
C LEU A 68 2.32 4.80 -0.54
N ALA A 69 2.91 5.30 0.55
CA ALA A 69 2.50 6.56 1.15
C ALA A 69 2.63 7.74 0.17
N ARG A 70 3.68 7.75 -0.67
CA ARG A 70 3.86 8.77 -1.71
C ARG A 70 2.82 8.67 -2.81
N ILE A 71 2.40 7.47 -3.20
CA ILE A 71 1.33 7.28 -4.19
C ILE A 71 0.00 7.82 -3.62
N LEU A 72 -0.31 7.49 -2.36
CA LEU A 72 -1.49 8.03 -1.67
C LEU A 72 -1.46 9.56 -1.53
N GLU A 73 -0.28 10.14 -1.30
CA GLU A 73 -0.10 11.60 -1.20
C GLU A 73 -0.29 12.30 -2.55
N ARG A 74 0.23 11.71 -3.63
CA ARG A 74 0.09 12.24 -5.00
C ARG A 74 -1.34 12.16 -5.50
N GLY A 75 -2.05 11.11 -5.10
CA GLY A 75 -3.37 10.77 -5.62
C GLY A 75 -3.31 10.06 -6.98
N PRO A 76 -4.48 9.82 -7.58
CA PRO A 76 -4.60 9.11 -8.85
C PRO A 76 -4.07 9.95 -10.02
N GLN A 77 -3.39 9.31 -10.97
CA GLN A 77 -2.96 9.92 -12.24
C GLN A 77 -3.60 9.22 -13.43
#